data_AF-A0A3G9JJJ8-F1
#
_entry.id   AF-A0A3G9JJJ8-F1
#
_cell.length_a   1.000
_cell.length_b   1.000
_cell.length_c   1.000
_cell.angle_alpha   90.00
_cell.angle_beta   90.00
_cell.angle_gamma   90.00
#
_symmetry.space_group_name_H-M   'P 1'
#
loop_
_entity.id
_entity.type
_entity.pdbx_description
1 polymer ?
#
loop_
_entity_poly.entity_id
_entity_poly.type
_entity_poly.pdbx_seq_one_letter_code
_entity_poly.pdbx_strand_id
1 'polypeptide(L)'
;MWRSFRYGGKKKASDNSNNLKDMLDLYNEILVAKRDWDNALRHFEYALGKDQIDYAIFAIEAAEKRYEMLLRKAKVLQGDSSQWSSMINCRLRGDVV
;
A
#
# COMPACT_ATOMS: atom_id res chain seq x y z
N MET A 1 -9.74 34.64 43.00
CA MET A 1 -9.12 33.30 42.91
C MET A 1 -9.90 32.46 41.90
N TRP A 2 -9.42 32.36 40.65
CA TRP A 2 -10.04 31.51 39.62
C TRP A 2 -9.50 30.08 39.75
N ARG A 3 -10.31 29.16 40.25
CA ARG A 3 -9.94 27.75 40.43
C ARG A 3 -10.22 26.95 39.16
N SER A 4 -9.12 26.46 38.57
CA SER A 4 -8.95 25.18 37.87
C SER A 4 -10.06 24.73 36.91
N PHE A 5 -9.93 25.17 35.66
CA PHE A 5 -10.60 24.56 34.52
C PHE A 5 -9.95 23.19 34.23
N ARG A 6 -10.65 22.10 34.61
CA ARG A 6 -10.24 20.72 34.31
C ARG A 6 -10.35 20.49 32.80
N TYR A 7 -9.22 20.39 32.10
CA TYR A 7 -9.21 19.79 30.77
C TYR A 7 -9.30 18.28 30.88
N GLY A 8 -10.54 17.78 30.89
CA GLY A 8 -10.85 16.38 30.59
C GLY A 8 -10.79 16.14 29.09
N GLY A 9 -9.61 15.81 28.56
CA GLY A 9 -9.43 15.42 27.16
C GLY A 9 -9.41 13.90 26.98
N LYS A 10 -10.58 13.24 27.01
CA LYS A 10 -10.72 11.85 26.53
C LYS A 10 -11.41 11.84 25.17
N LYS A 11 -10.63 11.90 24.09
CA LYS A 11 -11.05 11.48 22.74
C LYS A 11 -10.03 10.47 22.22
N LYS A 12 -10.33 9.17 22.31
CA LYS A 12 -9.42 8.07 21.94
C LYS A 12 -10.11 6.89 21.21
N ALA A 13 -11.34 7.06 20.73
CA ALA A 13 -12.10 5.95 20.09
C ALA A 13 -12.34 6.15 18.57
N SER A 14 -12.53 7.38 18.10
CA SER A 14 -12.82 7.66 16.68
C SER A 14 -11.63 7.46 15.74
N ASP A 15 -10.40 7.60 16.24
CA ASP A 15 -9.18 7.62 15.43
C ASP A 15 -8.79 6.23 14.90
N ASN A 16 -9.05 5.20 15.71
CA ASN A 16 -8.62 3.83 15.42
C ASN A 16 -9.38 3.19 14.24
N SER A 17 -10.65 3.57 14.02
CA SER A 17 -11.45 3.06 12.90
C SER A 17 -11.00 3.61 11.54
N ASN A 18 -10.49 4.85 11.51
CA ASN A 18 -9.99 5.46 10.29
C ASN A 18 -8.63 4.86 9.91
N ASN A 19 -7.75 4.68 10.90
CA ASN A 19 -6.43 4.07 10.70
C ASN A 19 -6.52 2.65 10.10
N LEU A 20 -7.45 1.81 10.58
CA LEU A 20 -7.66 0.48 10.02
C LEU A 20 -8.15 0.51 8.57
N LYS A 21 -9.00 1.49 8.23
CA LYS A 21 -9.52 1.66 6.87
C LYS A 21 -8.43 2.14 5.92
N ASP A 22 -7.64 3.12 6.34
CA ASP A 22 -6.47 3.61 5.60
C ASP A 22 -5.45 2.48 5.36
N MET A 23 -5.25 1.62 6.35
CA MET A 23 -4.40 0.43 6.23
C MET A 23 -4.95 -0.61 5.24
N LEU A 24 -6.27 -0.76 5.16
CA LEU A 24 -6.93 -1.67 4.23
C LEU A 24 -6.86 -1.13 2.79
N ASP A 25 -7.08 0.18 2.63
CA ASP A 25 -7.03 0.87 1.35
C ASP A 25 -5.60 0.83 0.79
N LEU A 26 -4.58 1.08 1.62
CA LEU A 26 -3.18 0.91 1.22
C LEU A 26 -2.88 -0.52 0.76
N TYR A 27 -3.41 -1.53 1.45
CA TYR A 27 -3.25 -2.92 1.05
C TYR A 27 -3.91 -3.22 -0.31
N ASN A 28 -5.12 -2.72 -0.53
CA ASN A 28 -5.80 -2.86 -1.81
C ASN A 28 -5.02 -2.17 -2.93
N GLU A 29 -4.44 -0.99 -2.68
CA GLU A 29 -3.58 -0.30 -3.64
C GLU A 29 -2.34 -1.13 -4.01
N ILE A 30 -1.71 -1.81 -3.04
CA ILE A 30 -0.57 -2.71 -3.28
C ILE A 30 -0.97 -3.88 -4.19
N LEU A 31 -2.13 -4.49 -3.93
CA LEU A 31 -2.64 -5.58 -4.77
C LEU A 31 -2.95 -5.13 -6.20
N VAL A 32 -3.56 -3.95 -6.35
CA VAL A 32 -3.85 -3.37 -7.67
C VAL A 32 -2.54 -3.08 -8.41
N ALA A 33 -1.57 -2.44 -7.77
CA ALA A 33 -0.27 -2.16 -8.38
C ALA A 33 0.45 -3.44 -8.83
N LYS A 34 0.37 -4.52 -8.04
CA LYS A 34 0.92 -5.83 -8.41
C LYS A 34 0.19 -6.45 -9.59
N ARG A 35 -1.13 -6.34 -9.64
CA ARG A 35 -1.94 -6.82 -10.77
C ARG A 35 -1.64 -6.03 -12.05
N ASP A 36 -1.46 -4.72 -11.94
CA ASP A 36 -1.07 -3.86 -13.07
C ASP A 36 0.30 -4.26 -13.61
N TRP A 37 1.24 -4.62 -12.72
CA TRP A 37 2.55 -5.13 -13.11
C TRP A 37 2.47 -6.46 -13.87
N ASP A 38 1.71 -7.43 -13.36
CA ASP A 38 1.48 -8.72 -14.05
C ASP A 38 0.81 -8.52 -15.42
N ASN A 39 -0.14 -7.59 -15.52
CA ASN A 39 -0.77 -7.25 -16.80
C ASN A 39 0.22 -6.62 -17.78
N ALA A 40 1.06 -5.68 -17.33
CA ALA A 40 2.08 -5.06 -18.17
C ALA A 40 3.13 -6.08 -18.66
N LEU A 41 3.51 -7.06 -17.82
CA LEU A 41 4.36 -8.17 -18.20
C LEU A 41 3.72 -9.04 -19.29
N ARG A 42 2.45 -9.41 -19.14
CA ARG A 42 1.71 -10.13 -20.20
C ARG A 42 1.65 -9.29 -21.48
N HIS A 43 1.45 -7.98 -21.37
CA HIS A 43 1.41 -7.11 -22.53
C HIS A 43 2.74 -7.10 -23.28
N PHE A 44 3.86 -7.12 -22.55
CA PHE A 44 5.20 -7.28 -23.12
C PHE A 44 5.38 -8.61 -23.85
N GLU A 45 4.88 -9.72 -23.29
CA GLU A 45 4.99 -11.06 -23.91
C GLU A 45 4.29 -11.15 -25.28
N TYR A 46 3.17 -10.46 -25.47
CA TYR A 46 2.41 -10.46 -26.73
C TYR A 46 2.75 -9.29 -27.67
N ALA A 47 3.59 -8.34 -27.24
CA ALA A 47 3.96 -7.19 -28.04
C ALA A 47 4.91 -7.59 -29.18
N LEU A 48 4.47 -7.40 -30.42
CA LEU A 48 5.26 -7.69 -31.63
C LEU A 48 5.82 -6.41 -32.29
N GLY A 49 5.23 -5.26 -32.00
CA GLY A 49 5.65 -3.96 -32.54
C GLY A 49 6.64 -3.24 -31.64
N LYS A 50 7.64 -2.58 -32.22
CA LYS A 50 8.64 -1.79 -31.48
C LYS A 50 7.99 -0.78 -30.51
N ASP A 51 6.98 -0.05 -30.97
CA ASP A 51 6.28 0.94 -30.13
C ASP A 51 5.47 0.30 -28.99
N GLN A 52 4.96 -0.93 -29.20
CA GLN A 52 4.23 -1.69 -28.18
C GLN A 52 5.18 -2.22 -27.11
N ILE A 53 6.38 -2.64 -27.51
CA ILE A 53 7.46 -3.06 -26.61
C ILE A 53 7.91 -1.86 -25.77
N ASP A 54 8.18 -0.71 -26.40
CA ASP A 54 8.58 0.52 -25.71
C ASP A 54 7.51 0.97 -24.69
N TYR A 55 6.22 0.88 -25.06
CA TYR A 55 5.11 1.14 -24.14
C TYR A 55 5.04 0.13 -22.98
N ALA A 56 5.19 -1.16 -23.25
CA ALA A 56 5.13 -2.20 -22.23
C ALA A 56 6.26 -2.07 -21.21
N ILE A 57 7.49 -1.75 -21.66
CA ILE A 57 8.63 -1.49 -20.77
C ILE A 57 8.34 -0.28 -19.87
N PHE A 58 7.85 0.82 -20.44
CA PHE A 58 7.49 2.01 -19.66
C PHE A 58 6.41 1.70 -18.62
N ALA A 59 5.40 0.92 -18.99
CA ALA A 59 4.31 0.52 -18.09
C ALA A 59 4.81 -0.37 -16.94
N ILE A 60 5.74 -1.30 -17.22
CA ILE A 60 6.37 -2.16 -16.21
C ILE A 60 7.16 -1.31 -15.22
N GLU A 61 8.05 -0.42 -15.69
CA GLU A 61 8.85 0.45 -14.82
C GLU A 61 7.98 1.37 -13.96
N ALA A 62 6.89 1.90 -14.52
CA ALA A 62 5.95 2.74 -13.79
C ALA A 62 5.23 1.96 -12.69
N ALA A 63 4.81 0.72 -12.98
CA ALA A 63 4.18 -0.16 -12.00
C ALA A 63 5.14 -0.56 -10.88
N GLU A 64 6.41 -0.86 -11.21
CA GLU A 64 7.45 -1.18 -10.24
C GLU A 64 7.73 -0.01 -9.27
N LYS A 65 7.93 1.20 -9.82
CA LYS A 65 8.13 2.42 -9.02
C LYS A 65 6.94 2.71 -8.11
N ARG A 66 5.71 2.49 -8.62
CA ARG A 66 4.47 2.65 -7.83
C ARG A 66 4.41 1.64 -6.69
N TYR A 67 4.74 0.38 -6.97
CA TYR A 67 4.78 -0.69 -5.97
C TYR A 67 5.84 -0.41 -4.88
N GLU A 68 7.05 0.02 -5.25
CA GLU A 68 8.10 0.39 -4.28
C GLU A 68 7.65 1.53 -3.36
N MET A 69 6.99 2.55 -3.91
CA MET A 69 6.46 3.67 -3.13
C MET A 69 5.42 3.22 -2.11
N LEU A 70 4.51 2.32 -2.51
CA LEU A 70 3.50 1.76 -1.61
C LEU A 70 4.13 0.88 -0.52
N LEU A 71 5.16 0.11 -0.85
CA LEU A 71 5.93 -0.66 0.13
C LEU A 71 6.67 0.24 1.13
N ARG A 72 7.18 1.40 0.70
CA ARG A 72 7.77 2.39 1.61
C ARG A 72 6.73 2.96 2.57
N LYS A 73 5.54 3.35 2.07
CA LYS A 73 4.42 3.82 2.90
C LYS A 73 4.00 2.77 3.92
N ALA A 74 3.88 1.53 3.46
CA ALA A 74 3.63 0.36 4.29
C ALA A 74 4.64 0.19 5.43
N LYS A 75 5.95 0.28 5.14
CA LYS A 75 7.01 0.17 6.16
C LYS A 75 6.95 1.29 7.21
N VAL A 76 6.63 2.51 6.78
CA VAL A 76 6.44 3.64 7.71
C VAL A 76 5.29 3.36 8.68
N LEU A 77 4.18 2.80 8.19
CA LEU A 77 3.05 2.40 9.03
C LEU A 77 3.34 1.17 9.92
N GLN A 78 4.20 0.24 9.49
CA GLN A 78 4.64 -0.90 10.33
C GLN A 78 5.37 -0.45 11.60
N GLY A 79 6.16 0.63 11.52
CA GLY A 79 6.86 1.18 12.68
C GLY A 79 5.93 1.69 13.77
N ASP A 80 4.66 1.96 13.43
CA ASP A 80 3.66 2.56 14.31
C ASP A 80 2.61 1.55 14.80
N SER A 81 2.41 0.43 14.08
CA SER A 81 1.34 -0.54 14.38
C SER A 81 1.78 -2.01 14.22
N SER A 82 1.90 -2.72 15.36
CA SER A 82 2.20 -4.16 15.41
C SER A 82 1.11 -5.05 14.78
N GLN A 83 -0.13 -4.55 14.69
CA GLN A 83 -1.27 -5.29 14.11
C GLN A 83 -1.15 -5.42 12.59
N TRP A 84 -0.63 -4.40 11.91
CA TRP A 84 -0.51 -4.40 10.46
C TRP A 84 0.50 -5.43 9.95
N SER A 85 1.62 -5.60 10.66
CA SER A 85 2.65 -6.61 10.36
C SER A 85 2.07 -8.05 10.36
N SER A 86 1.10 -8.31 11.24
CA SER A 86 0.43 -9.62 11.33
C SER A 86 -0.54 -9.84 10.17
N MET A 87 -1.33 -8.82 9.80
CA MET A 87 -2.26 -8.90 8.66
C MET A 87 -1.54 -9.07 7.32
N ILE A 88 -0.43 -8.35 7.13
CA ILE A 88 0.40 -8.41 5.92
C ILE A 88 1.14 -9.73 5.81
N ASN A 89 1.79 -10.22 6.88
CA ASN A 89 2.51 -11.50 6.84
C ASN A 89 1.60 -12.70 6.58
N CYS A 90 0.37 -12.70 7.11
CA CYS A 90 -0.58 -13.79 6.88
C CYS A 90 -1.16 -13.79 5.45
N ARG A 91 -1.11 -12.67 4.72
CA ARG A 91 -1.77 -12.52 3.42
C ARG A 91 -0.82 -12.35 2.23
N LEU A 92 0.41 -11.85 2.45
CA LEU A 92 1.41 -11.63 1.39
C LEU A 92 2.50 -12.71 1.30
N ARG A 93 2.64 -13.62 2.29
CA ARG A 93 3.60 -14.74 2.23
C ARG A 93 3.29 -15.82 1.19
N GLY A 94 2.15 -15.76 0.53
CA GLY A 94 1.81 -16.68 -0.56
C GLY A 94 2.53 -16.39 -1.88
N ASP A 95 3.09 -15.18 -2.05
CA ASP A 95 3.46 -14.69 -3.38
C ASP A 95 4.87 -14.08 -3.50
N VAL A 96 5.77 -14.33 -2.54
CA VAL A 96 7.18 -13.98 -2.67
C VAL A 96 7.96 -15.27 -2.85
N VAL A 97 7.96 -15.75 -4.10
CA VAL A 97 8.99 -16.65 -4.65
C VAL A 97 10.09 -15.76 -5.24
#